data_AF-A0A842AAG5-F1
#
_entry.id   AF-A0A842AAG5-F1
#
_cell.length_a   1.000
_cell.length_b   1.000
_cell.length_c   1.000
_cell.angle_alpha   90.00
_cell.angle_beta   90.00
_cell.angle_gamma   90.00
#
_symmetry.space_group_name_H-M   'P 1'
#
loop_
_entity.id
_entity.type
_entity.pdbx_description
1 polymer ?
#
loop_
_entity_poly.entity_id
_entity_poly.type
_entity_poly.pdbx_seq_one_letter_code
_entity_poly.pdbx_strand_id
1 'polypeptide(L)'
;MLLILAGLLITICVICEYALPSDATAKAYFVHVNTNGEKVQRNQFSGYKYTLKCYKKDGSSETRTFYSANKLDKNKKFKIHVANNQLVSNYKQVKELPSQIQYYAEK
;
A
#
# COMPACT_ATOMS: atom_id res chain seq x y z
N MET A 1 43.10 20.90 -0.13
CA MET A 1 42.37 20.03 -1.10
C MET A 1 41.29 19.18 -0.44
N LEU A 2 41.49 18.64 0.78
CA LEU A 2 40.47 17.88 1.53
C LEU A 2 39.19 18.67 1.86
N LEU A 3 39.31 19.97 2.15
CA LEU A 3 38.17 20.80 2.56
C LEU A 3 37.15 21.05 1.43
N ILE A 4 37.60 21.06 0.17
CA ILE A 4 36.73 21.26 -1.00
C ILE A 4 35.92 19.97 -1.27
N LEU A 5 36.55 18.81 -1.06
CA LEU A 5 35.92 17.50 -1.25
C LEU A 5 34.84 17.23 -0.18
N ALA A 6 35.11 17.61 1.07
CA ALA A 6 34.14 17.52 2.16
C ALA A 6 32.94 18.46 1.94
N GLY A 7 33.20 19.68 1.45
CA GLY A 7 32.14 20.62 1.08
C GLY A 7 31.21 20.07 0.00
N LEU A 8 31.77 19.45 -1.04
CA LEU A 8 30.98 18.84 -2.12
C LEU A 8 30.12 17.66 -1.63
N LEU A 9 30.67 16.81 -0.76
CA LEU A 9 29.96 15.65 -0.21
C LEU A 9 28.72 16.07 0.61
N ILE A 10 28.85 17.14 1.41
CA ILE A 10 27.74 17.67 2.22
C ILE A 10 26.61 18.20 1.32
N THR A 11 26.95 18.91 0.23
CA THR A 11 25.92 19.43 -0.70
C THR A 11 25.15 18.32 -1.41
N ILE A 12 25.80 17.21 -1.76
CA ILE A 12 25.16 16.06 -2.42
C ILE A 12 24.21 15.34 -1.44
N CYS A 13 24.60 15.17 -0.17
CA CYS A 13 23.73 14.56 0.85
C CYS A 13 22.45 15.39 1.11
N VAL A 14 22.54 16.73 1.13
CA VAL A 14 21.37 17.60 1.35
C VAL A 14 20.39 17.54 0.18
N ILE A 15 20.88 17.39 -1.06
CA ILE A 15 20.01 17.21 -2.24
C ILE A 15 19.33 15.84 -2.23
N CYS A 16 20.02 14.79 -1.76
CA CYS A 16 19.44 13.45 -1.68
C CYS A 16 18.32 13.31 -0.62
N GLU A 17 18.41 13.97 0.54
CA GLU A 17 17.31 13.92 1.53
C GLU A 17 16.05 14.67 1.06
N TYR A 18 16.21 15.74 0.28
CA TYR A 18 15.08 16.52 -0.26
C TYR A 18 14.53 16.00 -1.60
N ALA A 19 15.26 15.14 -2.29
CA ALA A 19 14.86 14.50 -3.55
C ALA A 19 14.66 12.99 -3.43
N LEU A 20 14.48 12.46 -2.22
CA LEU A 20 13.70 11.25 -2.10
C LEU A 20 12.34 11.58 -2.71
N PRO A 21 11.86 10.88 -3.76
CA PRO A 21 10.48 10.99 -4.14
C PRO A 21 9.73 10.64 -2.87
N SER A 22 9.12 11.65 -2.26
CA SER A 22 8.22 11.49 -1.14
C SER A 22 7.38 10.27 -1.46
N ASP A 23 7.33 9.31 -0.53
CA ASP A 23 6.32 8.26 -0.52
C ASP A 23 5.06 8.80 -1.15
N ALA A 24 4.88 8.52 -2.44
CA ALA A 24 3.86 9.18 -3.23
C ALA A 24 2.58 8.58 -2.68
N THR A 25 1.89 9.39 -1.88
CA THR A 25 1.26 9.00 -0.62
C THR A 25 0.53 7.68 -0.70
N ALA A 26 1.06 6.62 -0.06
CA ALA A 26 0.37 5.33 -0.01
C ALA A 26 -1.05 5.54 0.53
N LYS A 27 -2.05 5.18 -0.27
CA LYS A 27 -3.45 5.46 0.05
C LYS A 27 -3.99 4.34 0.92
N ALA A 28 -4.67 4.72 2.00
CA ALA A 28 -5.30 3.77 2.90
C ALA A 28 -6.67 3.33 2.36
N TYR A 29 -6.89 2.01 2.34
CA TYR A 29 -8.14 1.38 1.96
C TYR A 29 -8.56 0.34 2.98
N PHE A 30 -9.85 0.11 3.08
CA PHE A 30 -10.43 -1.01 3.80
C PHE A 30 -10.93 -2.05 2.80
N VAL A 31 -10.60 -3.31 3.03
CA VAL A 31 -10.95 -4.42 2.13
C VAL A 31 -11.51 -5.59 2.93
N HIS A 32 -12.49 -6.28 2.34
CA HIS A 32 -12.90 -7.61 2.77
C HIS A 32 -12.33 -8.61 1.76
N VAL A 33 -11.42 -9.46 2.22
CA VAL A 33 -10.73 -10.43 1.37
C VAL A 33 -11.64 -11.63 1.17
N ASN A 34 -12.39 -11.65 0.07
CA ASN A 34 -13.31 -12.75 -0.26
C ASN A 34 -12.68 -13.81 -1.20
N THR A 35 -11.44 -13.58 -1.66
CA THR A 35 -10.66 -14.52 -2.49
C THR A 35 -9.39 -14.96 -1.78
N ASN A 36 -8.77 -16.06 -2.23
CA ASN A 36 -7.50 -16.52 -1.69
C ASN A 36 -6.28 -15.70 -2.17
N GLY A 37 -6.49 -14.74 -3.08
CA GLY A 37 -5.43 -14.12 -3.86
C GLY A 37 -4.89 -15.04 -4.95
N GLU A 38 -4.48 -14.47 -6.08
CA GLU A 38 -3.80 -15.16 -7.17
C GLU A 38 -2.30 -15.09 -6.91
N LYS A 39 -1.62 -16.24 -6.77
CA LYS A 39 -0.16 -16.26 -6.59
C LYS A 39 0.50 -15.77 -7.87
N VAL A 40 1.36 -14.76 -7.77
CA VAL A 40 2.08 -14.18 -8.90
C VAL A 40 3.56 -14.16 -8.63
N GLN A 41 4.35 -14.47 -9.64
CA GLN A 41 5.80 -14.34 -9.63
C GLN A 41 6.21 -13.64 -10.92
N ARG A 42 6.74 -12.42 -10.80
CA ARG A 42 7.20 -11.62 -11.94
C ARG A 42 8.50 -10.91 -11.57
N ASN A 43 9.55 -11.16 -12.35
CA ASN A 43 10.88 -10.58 -12.14
C ASN A 43 11.33 -10.72 -10.68
N GLN A 44 11.45 -9.61 -9.95
CA GLN A 44 11.92 -9.54 -8.57
C GLN A 44 10.78 -9.60 -7.53
N PHE A 45 9.52 -9.68 -7.97
CA PHE A 45 8.36 -9.75 -7.08
C PHE A 45 7.78 -11.17 -7.03
N SER A 46 7.58 -11.68 -5.81
CA SER A 46 6.81 -12.89 -5.54
C SER A 46 5.78 -12.58 -4.47
N GLY A 47 4.52 -12.91 -4.72
CA GLY A 47 3.44 -12.58 -3.80
C GLY A 47 2.07 -12.95 -4.35
N TYR A 48 1.07 -12.13 -4.01
CA TYR A 48 -0.34 -12.38 -4.27
C TYR A 48 -1.00 -11.15 -4.88
N LYS A 49 -1.75 -11.36 -5.95
CA LYS A 49 -2.59 -10.36 -6.60
C LYS A 49 -4.02 -10.50 -6.10
N TYR A 50 -4.64 -9.37 -5.81
CA TYR A 50 -6.03 -9.28 -5.37
C TYR A 50 -6.76 -8.25 -6.23
N THR A 51 -7.96 -8.60 -6.67
CA THR A 51 -8.92 -7.67 -7.29
C THR A 51 -10.16 -7.66 -6.42
N LEU A 52 -10.29 -6.62 -5.59
CA LEU A 52 -11.31 -6.56 -4.53
C LEU A 52 -11.98 -5.18 -4.52
N LYS A 53 -13.20 -5.13 -3.99
CA LYS A 53 -13.88 -3.88 -3.64
C LYS A 53 -13.16 -3.25 -2.45
N CYS A 54 -12.59 -2.07 -2.67
CA CYS A 54 -11.83 -1.29 -1.71
C CYS A 54 -12.64 -0.08 -1.28
N TYR A 55 -12.67 0.19 0.02
CA TYR A 55 -13.41 1.31 0.60
C TYR A 55 -12.43 2.37 1.11
N LYS A 56 -12.68 3.62 0.76
CA LYS A 56 -11.94 4.78 1.26
C LYS A 56 -12.53 5.22 2.59
N LYS A 57 -11.80 6.08 3.32
CA LYS A 57 -12.23 6.61 4.63
C LYS A 57 -13.55 7.39 4.56
N ASP A 58 -13.85 8.00 3.42
CA ASP A 58 -15.08 8.74 3.16
C ASP A 58 -16.29 7.84 2.85
N GLY A 59 -16.13 6.51 2.85
CA GLY A 59 -17.18 5.55 2.50
C GLY A 59 -17.34 5.28 1.01
N SER A 60 -16.68 6.05 0.13
CA SER A 60 -16.65 5.74 -1.29
C SER A 60 -15.92 4.41 -1.55
N SER A 61 -16.32 3.71 -2.60
CA SER A 61 -15.76 2.40 -2.94
C SER A 61 -15.32 2.32 -4.39
N GLU A 62 -14.26 1.58 -4.66
CA GLU A 62 -13.75 1.28 -6.00
C GLU A 62 -13.27 -0.16 -6.06
N THR A 63 -13.51 -0.85 -7.18
CA THR A 63 -12.83 -2.13 -7.43
C THR A 63 -11.40 -1.84 -7.85
N ARG A 64 -10.44 -2.37 -7.11
CA ARG A 64 -9.02 -2.12 -7.34
C ARG A 64 -8.25 -3.43 -7.35
N THR A 65 -7.27 -3.49 -8.26
CA THR A 65 -6.25 -4.53 -8.25
C THR A 65 -5.03 -4.03 -7.48
N PHE A 66 -4.54 -4.84 -6.55
CA PHE A 66 -3.32 -4.56 -5.78
C PHE A 66 -2.53 -5.85 -5.52
N TYR A 67 -1.27 -5.69 -5.15
CA TYR A 67 -0.33 -6.79 -4.92
C TYR A 67 0.22 -6.74 -3.51
N SER A 68 0.25 -7.89 -2.84
CA SER A 68 0.82 -8.04 -1.50
C SER A 68 1.89 -9.11 -1.52
N ALA A 69 3.05 -8.85 -0.90
CA ALA A 69 4.08 -9.86 -0.74
C ALA A 69 3.58 -11.02 0.14
N ASN A 70 2.80 -10.69 1.18
CA ASN A 70 2.21 -11.65 2.09
C ASN A 70 0.79 -12.00 1.68
N LYS A 71 0.39 -13.26 1.91
CA LYS A 71 -0.99 -13.70 1.71
C LYS A 71 -1.89 -13.05 2.75
N LEU A 72 -2.96 -12.42 2.30
CA LEU A 72 -4.04 -11.95 3.17
C LEU A 72 -5.05 -13.08 3.39
N ASP A 73 -5.47 -13.27 4.64
CA ASP A 73 -6.41 -14.33 5.01
C ASP A 73 -7.80 -14.10 4.41
N LYS A 74 -8.36 -15.17 3.84
CA LYS A 74 -9.71 -15.18 3.29
C LYS A 74 -10.75 -14.96 4.40
N ASN A 75 -11.84 -14.28 4.06
CA ASN A 75 -12.96 -13.89 4.93
C ASN A 75 -12.54 -13.00 6.10
N LYS A 76 -11.40 -12.30 5.98
CA LYS A 76 -10.93 -11.32 6.94
C LYS A 76 -10.97 -9.93 6.35
N LYS A 77 -11.06 -8.94 7.25
CA LYS A 77 -11.12 -7.52 6.92
C LYS A 77 -9.75 -6.91 7.23
N PHE A 78 -9.24 -6.09 6.31
CA PHE A 78 -7.94 -5.44 6.47
C PHE A 78 -8.02 -3.96 6.13
N LYS A 79 -7.23 -3.16 6.86
CA LYS A 79 -6.80 -1.84 6.41
C LYS A 79 -5.46 -2.00 5.69
N ILE A 80 -5.42 -1.70 4.40
CA ILE A 80 -4.21 -1.78 3.57
C ILE A 80 -3.76 -0.38 3.15
N HIS A 81 -2.46 -0.18 3.01
CA HIS A 81 -1.86 1.02 2.44
C HIS A 81 -1.26 0.63 1.10
N VAL A 82 -1.78 1.20 0.01
CA VAL A 82 -1.40 0.86 -1.35
C VAL A 82 -0.63 2.02 -1.95
N ALA A 83 0.61 1.77 -2.33
CA ALA A 83 1.45 2.74 -3.03
C ALA A 83 0.98 2.91 -4.50
N ASN A 84 1.49 3.94 -5.17
CA ASN A 84 1.11 4.25 -6.56
C ASN A 84 1.41 3.12 -7.56
N ASN A 85 2.41 2.29 -7.28
CA ASN A 85 2.76 1.10 -8.06
C ASN A 85 1.85 -0.13 -7.77
N GLN A 86 0.73 0.08 -7.08
CA GLN A 86 -0.25 -0.95 -6.69
C GLN A 86 0.27 -1.98 -5.67
N LEU A 87 1.47 -1.78 -5.11
CA LEU A 87 2.00 -2.63 -4.05
C LEU A 87 1.43 -2.20 -2.69
N VAL A 88 1.10 -3.19 -1.86
CA VAL A 88 0.76 -2.99 -0.46
C VAL A 88 2.06 -2.72 0.30
N SER A 89 2.23 -1.50 0.79
CA SER A 89 3.37 -1.13 1.63
C SER A 89 3.18 -1.54 3.09
N ASN A 90 1.93 -1.58 3.57
CA ASN A 90 1.59 -2.02 4.92
C ASN A 90 0.12 -2.50 5.00
N TYR A 91 -0.16 -3.45 5.88
CA TYR A 91 -1.52 -3.91 6.16
C TYR A 91 -1.74 -4.22 7.64
N LYS A 92 -2.97 -4.04 8.11
CA LYS A 92 -3.40 -4.41 9.46
C LYS A 92 -4.77 -5.07 9.39
N GLN A 93 -4.91 -6.24 10.00
CA GLN A 93 -6.22 -6.87 10.15
C GLN A 93 -7.09 -6.03 11.09
N VAL A 94 -8.35 -5.84 10.72
CA VAL A 94 -9.35 -5.16 11.54
C VAL A 94 -10.49 -6.12 11.85
N LYS A 95 -11.05 -6.06 13.06
CA LYS A 95 -12.21 -6.89 13.44
C LYS A 95 -13.46 -6.40 12.71
N GLU A 96 -13.63 -5.08 12.67
CA GLU A 96 -14.78 -4.41 12.08
C GLU A 96 -14.32 -3.30 11.13
N LEU A 97 -15.13 -3.04 10.11
CA LEU A 97 -14.96 -1.88 9.26
C LEU A 97 -15.55 -0.67 9.99
N PRO A 98 -15.03 0.55 9.79
CA PRO A 98 -15.69 1.76 10.29
C PRO A 98 -17.17 1.76 9.92
N SER A 99 -18.06 2.18 10.81
CA SER A 99 -19.52 2.05 10.67
C SER A 99 -20.04 2.62 9.33
N GLN A 100 -19.45 3.73 8.89
CA GLN A 100 -19.74 4.34 7.59
C GLN A 100 -19.44 3.41 6.41
N ILE A 101 -18.36 2.63 6.49
CA ILE A 101 -17.94 1.67 5.45
C ILE A 101 -18.72 0.35 5.55
N GLN A 102 -19.00 -0.10 6.78
CA GLN A 102 -19.74 -1.34 7.02
C GLN A 102 -21.09 -1.34 6.30
N TYR A 103 -21.80 -0.20 6.33
CA TYR A 103 -23.05 -0.02 5.58
C TYR A 103 -22.89 -0.25 4.06
N TYR A 104 -21.79 0.16 3.45
CA TYR A 104 -21.52 -0.05 2.01
C TYR A 104 -20.92 -1.42 1.68
N ALA A 105 -20.53 -2.18 2.71
CA ALA A 105 -20.01 -3.55 2.58
C ALA A 105 -21.10 -4.61 2.74
N GLU A 106 -22.17 -4.29 3.47
CA GLU A 106 -23.31 -5.18 3.73
C GLU A 106 -24.47 -4.99 2.74
N LYS A 107 -24.40 -3.98 1.86
CA LYS A 107 -25.37 -3.68 0.80
C LYS A 107 -24.87 -4.17 -0.55
#